data_AF-A0A967RFN8-F1
#
_entry.id   AF-A0A967RFN8-F1
#
_cell.length_a   1.000
_cell.length_b   1.000
_cell.length_c   1.000
_cell.angle_alpha   90.00
_cell.angle_beta   90.00
_cell.angle_gamma   90.00
#
_symmetry.space_group_name_H-M   'P 1'
#
loop_
_entity.id
_entity.type
_entity.pdbx_description
1 polymer ?
#
loop_
_entity_poly.entity_id
_entity_poly.type
_entity_poly.pdbx_seq_one_letter_code
_entity_poly.pdbx_strand_id
1 'polypeptide(L)'
;MLLEIELEKIQIIDNPNDEDIIRAISKLKKKASHNVTLIDDQESISTFCRKGHFEVTYIDHFGRIYANDSGPLSRETVIRMFQVYSHNDSSWKKETLWKDITQEMRTITPMTLFISYVLIIVGGVEILFGWIARGLLGKLVFAISILMGFVIISTGAAVWIVYKLKGRRNGKNEHKDEDVSGHK
;
A
#
# COMPACT_ATOMS: atom_id res chain seq x y z
N MET A 1 -20.78 7.34 7.18
CA MET A 1 -19.53 7.18 7.92
C MET A 1 -19.47 5.81 8.60
N LEU A 2 -18.33 5.12 8.47
CA LEU A 2 -18.07 3.78 8.99
C LEU A 2 -16.80 3.80 9.86
N LEU A 3 -16.78 3.01 10.93
CA LEU A 3 -15.56 2.74 11.70
C LEU A 3 -15.16 1.28 11.49
N GLU A 4 -14.01 1.08 10.87
CA GLU A 4 -13.35 -0.21 10.70
C GLU A 4 -12.24 -0.37 11.75
N ILE A 5 -12.24 -1.51 12.44
CA ILE A 5 -11.26 -1.85 13.46
C ILE A 5 -10.61 -3.17 13.04
N GLU A 6 -9.37 -3.12 12.60
CA GLU A 6 -8.57 -4.31 12.32
C GLU A 6 -7.75 -4.61 13.58
N LEU A 7 -8.23 -5.54 14.41
CA LEU A 7 -7.46 -6.08 15.55
C LEU A 7 -6.96 -7.50 15.23
N GLU A 8 -7.67 -8.51 15.73
CA GLU A 8 -7.51 -9.92 15.34
C GLU A 8 -8.62 -10.38 14.37
N LYS A 9 -9.71 -9.61 14.30
CA LYS A 9 -10.85 -9.78 13.41
C LYS A 9 -11.35 -8.39 13.03
N ILE A 10 -11.73 -8.21 11.76
CA ILE A 10 -12.32 -6.96 11.28
C ILE A 10 -13.68 -6.77 11.97
N GLN A 11 -13.83 -5.64 12.66
CA GLN A 11 -15.10 -5.17 13.21
C GLN A 11 -15.50 -3.87 12.51
N ILE A 12 -16.73 -3.82 11.99
CA ILE A 12 -17.29 -2.65 11.32
C ILE A 12 -18.44 -2.11 12.19
N ILE A 13 -18.43 -0.81 12.45
CA ILE A 13 -19.48 -0.09 13.18
C ILE A 13 -20.03 1.01 12.27
N ASP A 14 -21.33 0.96 11.99
CA ASP A 14 -22.03 1.97 11.21
C ASP A 14 -22.32 3.20 12.10
N ASN A 15 -22.06 4.41 11.57
CA ASN A 15 -22.29 5.67 12.28
C ASN A 15 -21.74 5.68 13.72
N PRO A 16 -20.41 5.50 13.89
CA PRO A 16 -19.77 5.45 15.20
C PRO A 16 -19.98 6.75 15.98
N ASN A 17 -20.20 6.65 17.30
CA ASN A 17 -20.19 7.81 18.18
C ASN A 17 -18.78 8.03 18.81
N ASP A 18 -18.62 9.13 19.54
CA ASP A 18 -17.36 9.46 20.21
C ASP A 18 -16.87 8.37 21.18
N GLU A 19 -17.78 7.69 21.88
CA GLU A 19 -17.42 6.61 22.80
C GLU A 19 -16.87 5.39 22.06
N ASP A 20 -17.42 5.08 20.89
CA ASP A 20 -16.94 4.00 20.02
C ASP A 20 -15.54 4.30 19.50
N ILE A 21 -15.28 5.55 19.09
CA ILE A 21 -13.96 6.02 18.65
C ILE A 21 -12.94 5.91 19.80
N ILE A 22 -13.27 6.46 20.97
CA ILE A 22 -12.41 6.40 22.17
C ILE A 22 -12.09 4.94 22.51
N ARG A 23 -13.11 4.08 22.52
CA ARG A 23 -12.97 2.65 22.83
C ARG A 23 -12.10 1.93 21.81
N ALA A 24 -12.27 2.20 20.52
CA ALA A 24 -11.50 1.59 19.44
C ALA A 24 -10.00 1.95 19.53
N ILE A 25 -9.69 3.25 19.62
CA ILE A 25 -8.31 3.74 19.66
C ILE A 25 -7.63 3.32 20.97
N SER A 26 -8.35 3.32 22.09
CA SER A 26 -7.79 2.88 23.39
C SER A 26 -7.42 1.40 23.41
N LYS A 27 -8.07 0.56 22.58
CA LYS A 27 -7.75 -0.86 22.44
C LYS A 27 -6.52 -1.12 21.58
N LEU A 28 -6.00 -0.13 20.85
CA LEU A 28 -4.78 -0.29 20.05
C LEU A 28 -3.59 -0.58 20.96
N LYS A 29 -3.10 -1.82 20.88
CA LYS A 29 -1.93 -2.32 21.61
C LYS A 29 -0.69 -2.29 20.72
N LYS A 30 0.48 -2.29 21.36
CA LYS A 30 1.84 -2.22 20.78
C LYS A 30 2.19 -3.30 19.72
N LYS A 31 1.33 -4.29 19.47
CA LYS A 31 1.60 -5.39 18.54
C LYS A 31 1.16 -5.03 17.12
N ALA A 32 2.01 -5.39 16.17
CA ALA A 32 2.00 -4.97 14.79
C ALA A 32 0.94 -5.74 13.97
N SER A 33 -0.27 -5.20 13.93
CA SER A 33 -1.30 -5.46 12.91
C SER A 33 -2.60 -4.73 13.21
N HIS A 34 -2.62 -3.87 14.24
CA HIS A 34 -3.83 -3.23 14.70
C HIS A 34 -4.01 -1.84 14.11
N ASN A 35 -5.08 -1.64 13.33
CA ASN A 35 -5.47 -0.32 12.83
C ASN A 35 -6.92 0.02 13.25
N VAL A 36 -7.19 1.31 13.27
CA VAL A 36 -8.55 1.85 13.37
C VAL A 36 -8.71 2.84 12.24
N THR A 37 -9.73 2.67 11.42
CA THR A 37 -10.01 3.49 10.25
C THR A 37 -11.44 4.03 10.32
N LEU A 38 -11.60 5.34 10.23
CA LEU A 38 -12.88 5.97 9.95
C LEU A 38 -12.96 6.23 8.44
N ILE A 39 -14.05 5.78 7.82
CA ILE A 39 -14.32 5.92 6.39
C ILE A 39 -15.55 6.80 6.24
N ASP A 40 -15.39 7.88 5.49
CA ASP A 40 -16.47 8.68 4.93
C ASP A 40 -16.59 8.41 3.42
N ASP A 41 -17.66 8.87 2.77
CA ASP A 41 -18.02 8.48 1.40
C ASP A 41 -16.84 8.53 0.40
N GLN A 42 -15.92 9.48 0.55
CA GLN A 42 -14.76 9.67 -0.33
C GLN A 42 -13.42 9.87 0.40
N GLU A 43 -13.42 9.97 1.72
CA GLU A 43 -12.21 10.19 2.50
C GLU A 43 -12.09 9.12 3.59
N SER A 44 -10.89 8.88 4.09
CA SER A 44 -10.72 8.03 5.27
C SER A 44 -9.57 8.52 6.13
N ILE A 45 -9.68 8.38 7.44
CA ILE A 45 -8.59 8.58 8.39
C ILE A 45 -8.31 7.27 9.11
N SER A 46 -7.04 6.87 9.14
CA SER A 46 -6.57 5.61 9.72
C SER A 46 -5.46 5.88 10.72
N THR A 47 -5.41 5.09 11.78
CA THR A 47 -4.33 5.12 12.76
C THR A 47 -3.89 3.73 13.14
N PHE A 48 -2.60 3.58 13.43
CA PHE A 48 -2.03 2.35 13.96
C PHE A 48 -1.00 2.66 15.05
N CYS A 49 -0.85 1.72 15.99
CA CYS A 49 0.12 1.84 17.07
C CYS A 49 1.38 1.05 16.75
N ARG A 50 2.50 1.74 16.50
CA ARG A 50 3.80 1.10 16.25
C ARG A 50 4.77 1.45 17.36
N LYS A 51 5.32 0.42 18.02
CA LYS A 51 6.31 0.58 19.11
C LYS A 51 5.85 1.52 20.25
N GLY A 52 4.55 1.73 20.43
CA GLY A 52 3.98 2.59 21.48
C GLY A 52 3.71 4.02 21.03
N HIS A 53 3.92 4.30 19.75
CA HIS A 53 3.61 5.58 19.12
C HIS A 53 2.44 5.41 18.17
N PHE A 54 1.64 6.46 18.03
CA PHE A 54 0.56 6.48 17.04
C PHE A 54 1.03 7.20 15.79
N GLU A 55 0.81 6.54 14.67
CA GLU A 55 0.94 7.08 13.33
C GLU A 55 -0.47 7.20 12.76
N VAL A 56 -0.72 8.29 12.03
CA VAL A 56 -2.01 8.61 11.43
C VAL A 56 -1.80 8.86 9.95
N THR A 57 -2.64 8.24 9.14
CA THR A 57 -2.71 8.48 7.71
C THR A 57 -4.11 8.87 7.32
N TYR A 58 -4.27 9.70 6.29
CA TYR A 58 -5.59 9.90 5.69
C TYR A 58 -5.52 9.76 4.17
N ILE A 59 -6.65 9.41 3.59
CA ILE A 59 -6.89 9.34 2.16
C ILE A 59 -7.89 10.44 1.80
N ASP A 60 -7.53 11.28 0.84
CA ASP A 60 -8.42 12.33 0.34
C ASP A 60 -9.38 11.80 -0.75
N HIS A 61 -10.31 12.66 -1.17
CA HIS A 61 -11.27 12.37 -2.24
C HIS A 61 -10.62 12.09 -3.62
N PHE A 62 -9.33 12.40 -3.81
CA PHE A 62 -8.57 12.07 -5.01
C PHE A 62 -7.79 10.75 -4.87
N GLY A 63 -7.90 10.06 -3.73
CA GLY A 63 -7.14 8.84 -3.43
C GLY A 63 -5.66 9.10 -3.14
N ARG A 64 -5.28 10.32 -2.76
CA ARG A 64 -3.94 10.64 -2.27
C ARG A 64 -3.82 10.25 -0.82
N ILE A 65 -2.66 9.69 -0.46
CA ILE A 65 -2.38 9.17 0.87
C ILE A 65 -1.40 10.10 1.55
N TYR A 66 -1.79 10.60 2.72
CA TYR A 66 -0.98 11.49 3.54
C TYR A 66 -0.64 10.81 4.86
N ALA A 67 0.58 10.99 5.34
CA ALA A 67 1.01 10.56 6.67
C ALA A 67 1.39 11.76 7.53
N ASN A 68 1.20 11.66 8.84
CA ASN A 68 1.64 12.68 9.78
C ASN A 68 3.18 12.77 9.79
N ASP A 69 3.71 13.96 9.54
CA ASP A 69 5.16 14.24 9.54
C ASP A 69 5.62 14.94 10.83
N SER A 70 4.68 15.29 11.71
CA SER A 70 4.94 15.95 12.99
C SER A 70 5.60 15.06 14.06
N GLY A 71 6.01 13.83 13.70
CA GLY A 71 6.49 12.83 14.65
C GLY A 71 5.36 12.09 15.36
N PRO A 72 5.69 11.26 16.37
CA PRO A 72 4.73 10.37 17.01
C PRO A 72 3.64 11.15 17.77
N LEU A 73 2.37 10.85 17.47
CA LEU A 73 1.23 11.48 18.13
C LEU A 73 0.89 10.76 19.45
N SER A 74 0.40 11.53 20.42
CA SER A 74 -0.19 10.97 21.65
C SER A 74 -1.56 10.36 21.35
N ARG A 75 -2.00 9.42 22.19
CA ARG A 75 -3.31 8.79 22.05
C ARG A 75 -4.43 9.83 22.09
N GLU A 76 -4.32 10.80 22.99
CA GLU A 76 -5.32 11.84 23.20
C GLU A 76 -5.47 12.74 21.98
N THR A 77 -4.36 13.08 21.31
CA THR A 77 -4.38 13.83 20.06
C THR A 77 -5.05 13.04 18.95
N VAL A 78 -4.76 11.74 18.82
CA VAL A 78 -5.40 10.90 17.80
C VAL A 78 -6.89 10.72 18.05
N ILE A 79 -7.32 10.50 19.30
CA ILE A 79 -8.74 10.44 19.67
C ILE A 79 -9.45 11.72 19.26
N ARG A 80 -8.89 12.89 19.63
CA ARG A 80 -9.47 14.19 19.27
C ARG A 80 -9.55 14.35 17.76
N MET A 81 -8.50 13.99 17.03
CA MET A 81 -8.45 14.06 15.57
C MET A 81 -9.58 13.25 14.92
N PHE A 82 -9.81 12.02 15.42
CA PHE A 82 -10.88 11.14 14.94
C PHE A 82 -12.28 11.67 15.29
N GLN A 83 -12.47 12.24 16.48
CA GLN A 83 -13.75 12.87 16.87
C GLN A 83 -14.06 14.10 16.02
N VAL A 84 -13.06 14.95 15.76
CA VAL A 84 -13.22 16.12 14.87
C VAL A 84 -13.56 15.66 13.45
N TYR A 85 -12.87 14.64 12.94
CA TYR A 85 -13.17 14.02 11.65
C TYR A 85 -14.61 13.47 11.59
N SER A 86 -15.08 12.79 12.65
CA SER A 86 -16.42 12.21 12.66
C SER A 86 -17.56 13.23 12.67
N HIS A 87 -17.25 14.49 12.94
CA HIS A 87 -18.18 15.61 12.85
C HIS A 87 -18.07 16.39 11.54
N ASN A 88 -17.38 15.86 10.53
CA ASN A 88 -17.13 16.50 9.24
C ASN A 88 -16.44 17.87 9.35
N ASP A 89 -15.71 18.11 10.43
CA ASP A 89 -14.85 19.29 10.55
C ASP A 89 -13.50 18.98 9.88
N SER A 90 -12.94 19.94 9.15
CA SER A 90 -11.63 19.83 8.47
C SER A 90 -10.49 20.49 9.24
N SER A 91 -10.77 21.07 10.42
CA SER A 91 -9.80 21.71 11.29
C SER A 91 -8.63 20.80 11.66
N TRP A 92 -8.88 19.50 11.82
CA TRP A 92 -7.86 18.48 12.09
C TRP A 92 -6.75 18.41 11.03
N LYS A 93 -7.03 18.77 9.77
CA LYS A 93 -6.01 18.82 8.70
C LYS A 93 -4.97 19.93 8.95
N LYS A 94 -5.32 20.96 9.73
CA LYS A 94 -4.46 22.12 10.03
C LYS A 94 -3.61 21.95 11.29
N GLU A 95 -4.04 21.08 12.21
CA GLU A 95 -3.35 20.85 13.49
C GLU A 95 -2.08 19.99 13.35
N THR A 96 -1.85 19.36 12.20
CA THR A 96 -0.75 18.43 11.96
C THR A 96 -0.10 18.70 10.60
N LEU A 97 1.21 18.51 10.51
CA LEU A 97 1.93 18.57 9.24
C LEU A 97 1.76 17.24 8.50
N TRP A 98 1.37 17.33 7.23
CA TRP A 98 1.08 16.16 6.40
C TRP A 98 2.10 16.03 5.28
N LYS A 99 2.65 14.83 5.13
CA LYS A 99 3.51 14.45 4.01
C LYS A 99 2.72 13.57 3.05
N ASP A 100 2.71 13.92 1.76
CA ASP A 100 2.17 13.07 0.70
C ASP A 100 3.07 11.85 0.50
N ILE A 101 2.52 10.66 0.76
CA ILE A 101 3.20 9.36 0.63
C ILE A 101 2.59 8.48 -0.47
N THR A 102 1.79 9.08 -1.36
CA THR A 102 1.05 8.35 -2.41
C THR A 102 1.99 7.51 -3.29
N GLN A 103 3.16 8.04 -3.68
CA GLN A 103 4.13 7.31 -4.50
C GLN A 103 4.85 6.19 -3.74
N GLU A 104 5.14 6.40 -2.45
CA GLU A 104 5.77 5.39 -1.59
C GLU A 104 4.86 4.16 -1.45
N MET A 105 3.55 4.37 -1.25
CA MET A 105 2.56 3.28 -1.20
C MET A 105 2.37 2.56 -2.54
N ARG A 106 2.35 3.29 -3.67
CA ARG A 106 2.17 2.68 -5.00
C ARG A 106 3.31 1.76 -5.43
N THR A 107 4.54 2.02 -4.97
CA THR A 107 5.72 1.23 -5.38
C THR A 107 5.83 -0.15 -4.72
N ILE A 108 5.16 -0.36 -3.57
CA ILE A 108 5.19 -1.63 -2.84
C ILE A 108 4.30 -2.69 -3.52
N THR A 109 3.21 -2.28 -4.14
CA THR A 109 2.11 -3.15 -4.61
C THR A 109 2.42 -4.05 -5.82
N PRO A 110 3.10 -3.60 -6.90
CA PRO A 110 3.28 -4.46 -8.08
C PRO A 110 4.36 -5.53 -7.89
N MET A 111 5.36 -5.28 -7.04
CA MET A 111 6.50 -6.19 -6.88
C MET A 111 6.14 -7.40 -5.98
N THR A 112 5.33 -7.21 -4.94
CA THR A 112 4.84 -8.30 -4.09
C THR A 112 3.85 -9.19 -4.83
N LEU A 113 2.90 -8.61 -5.60
CA LEU A 113 1.99 -9.40 -6.43
C LEU A 113 2.72 -10.22 -7.48
N PHE A 114 3.78 -9.67 -8.10
CA PHE A 114 4.60 -10.40 -9.05
C PHE A 114 5.36 -11.56 -8.39
N ILE A 115 5.97 -11.35 -7.21
CA ILE A 115 6.68 -12.40 -6.48
C ILE A 115 5.71 -13.49 -6.01
N SER A 116 4.55 -13.12 -5.46
CA SER A 116 3.50 -14.08 -5.07
C SER A 116 2.96 -14.87 -6.25
N TYR A 117 2.70 -14.23 -7.39
CA TYR A 117 2.24 -14.90 -8.61
C TYR A 117 3.29 -15.87 -9.17
N VAL A 118 4.57 -15.46 -9.19
CA VAL A 118 5.67 -16.33 -9.60
C VAL A 118 5.82 -17.53 -8.66
N LEU A 119 5.73 -17.32 -7.35
CA LEU A 119 5.81 -18.41 -6.35
C LEU A 119 4.63 -19.38 -6.44
N ILE A 120 3.41 -18.90 -6.71
CA ILE A 120 2.23 -19.76 -6.90
C ILE A 120 2.34 -20.58 -8.18
N ILE A 121 2.82 -20.00 -9.28
CA ILE A 121 3.04 -20.74 -10.52
C ILE A 121 4.14 -21.79 -10.33
N VAL A 122 5.28 -21.42 -9.75
CA VAL A 122 6.40 -22.35 -9.54
C VAL A 122 5.98 -23.47 -8.58
N GLY A 123 5.34 -23.15 -7.45
CA GLY A 123 4.89 -24.15 -6.47
C GLY A 123 3.73 -25.02 -6.96
N GLY A 124 2.78 -24.46 -7.72
CA GLY A 124 1.67 -25.20 -8.31
C GLY A 124 2.12 -26.15 -9.42
N VAL A 125 3.12 -25.74 -10.21
CA VAL A 125 3.76 -26.59 -11.22
C VAL A 125 4.50 -27.76 -10.55
N GLU A 126 5.24 -27.55 -9.47
CA GLU A 126 5.95 -28.66 -8.79
C GLU A 126 5.01 -29.72 -8.21
N ILE A 127 3.86 -29.32 -7.64
CA ILE A 127 2.88 -30.27 -7.11
C ILE A 127 2.21 -31.05 -8.26
N LEU A 128 1.84 -30.38 -9.35
CA LEU A 128 1.22 -31.04 -10.51
C LEU A 128 2.21 -31.99 -11.22
N PHE A 129 3.49 -31.60 -11.31
CA PHE A 129 4.53 -32.41 -11.93
C PHE A 129 5.04 -33.55 -11.04
N GLY A 130 5.04 -33.40 -9.71
CA GLY A 130 5.39 -34.46 -8.77
C GLY A 130 4.50 -35.71 -8.90
N TRP A 131 3.26 -35.54 -9.35
CA TRP A 131 2.34 -36.64 -9.66
C TRP A 131 2.55 -37.26 -11.05
N ILE A 132 3.05 -36.49 -12.02
CA ILE A 132 3.25 -36.92 -13.42
C ILE A 132 4.68 -37.50 -13.65
N ALA A 133 5.65 -37.13 -12.82
CA ALA A 133 7.09 -37.38 -13.05
C ALA A 133 7.66 -38.69 -12.46
N ARG A 134 6.86 -39.73 -12.24
CA ARG A 134 7.40 -41.07 -11.87
C ARG A 134 8.01 -41.84 -13.05
N GLY A 135 7.94 -41.32 -14.28
CA GLY A 135 8.53 -41.92 -15.49
C GLY A 135 9.48 -40.98 -16.25
N LEU A 136 10.32 -41.55 -17.12
CA LEU A 136 11.35 -40.84 -17.91
C LEU A 136 10.79 -39.66 -18.73
N LEU A 137 9.54 -39.81 -19.23
CA LEU A 137 8.84 -38.80 -20.02
C LEU A 137 8.47 -37.56 -19.19
N GLY A 138 8.12 -37.72 -17.91
CA GLY A 138 7.78 -36.60 -17.03
C GLY A 138 8.99 -35.75 -16.65
N LYS A 139 10.18 -36.36 -16.56
CA LYS A 139 11.44 -35.62 -16.35
C LYS A 139 11.81 -34.74 -17.55
N LEU A 140 11.52 -35.20 -18.77
CA LEU A 140 11.79 -34.44 -20.00
C LEU A 140 10.84 -33.24 -20.15
N VAL A 141 9.55 -33.42 -19.83
CA VAL A 141 8.56 -32.33 -19.84
C VAL A 141 8.86 -31.29 -18.74
N PHE A 142 9.36 -31.74 -17.58
CA PHE A 142 9.78 -30.83 -16.51
C PHE A 142 10.97 -29.95 -16.93
N ALA A 143 11.98 -30.53 -17.59
CA ALA A 143 13.13 -29.78 -18.09
C ALA A 143 12.72 -28.71 -19.13
N ILE A 144 11.79 -29.04 -20.04
CA ILE A 144 11.26 -28.10 -21.03
C ILE A 144 10.46 -26.98 -20.36
N SER A 145 9.68 -27.31 -19.31
CA SER A 145 8.87 -26.34 -18.56
C SER A 145 9.73 -25.33 -17.80
N ILE A 146 10.84 -25.78 -17.18
CA ILE A 146 11.82 -24.89 -16.56
C ILE A 146 12.45 -23.96 -17.61
N LEU A 147 12.81 -24.50 -18.78
CA LEU A 147 13.44 -23.73 -19.85
C LEU A 147 12.49 -22.66 -20.42
N MET A 148 11.21 -22.98 -20.58
CA MET A 148 10.15 -22.02 -20.89
C MET A 148 9.99 -20.95 -19.80
N GLY A 149 10.08 -21.31 -18.53
CA GLY A 149 10.06 -20.37 -17.40
C GLY A 149 11.19 -19.33 -17.48
N PHE A 150 12.42 -19.77 -17.80
CA PHE A 150 13.56 -18.86 -18.00
C PHE A 150 13.35 -17.90 -19.18
N VAL A 151 12.72 -18.35 -20.27
CA VAL A 151 12.40 -17.48 -21.42
C VAL A 151 11.36 -16.41 -21.02
N ILE A 152 10.35 -16.76 -20.22
CA ILE A 152 9.34 -15.80 -19.77
C ILE A 152 9.96 -14.79 -18.80
N ILE A 153 10.78 -15.22 -17.86
CA ILE A 153 11.46 -14.34 -16.90
C ILE A 153 12.42 -13.39 -17.63
N SER A 154 13.20 -13.88 -18.59
CA SER A 154 14.13 -13.04 -19.37
C SER A 154 13.40 -12.05 -20.27
N THR A 155 12.29 -12.44 -20.88
CA THR A 155 11.43 -11.54 -21.67
C THR A 155 10.80 -10.46 -20.78
N GLY A 156 10.29 -10.84 -19.61
CA GLY A 156 9.76 -9.88 -18.62
C GLY A 156 10.80 -8.88 -18.14
N ALA A 157 12.03 -9.33 -17.86
CA ALA A 157 13.14 -8.46 -17.48
C ALA A 157 13.54 -7.51 -18.63
N ALA A 158 13.57 -7.98 -19.88
CA ALA A 158 13.87 -7.15 -21.05
C ALA A 158 12.81 -6.07 -21.28
N VAL A 159 11.51 -6.41 -21.15
CA VAL A 159 10.41 -5.45 -21.24
C VAL A 159 10.50 -4.39 -20.14
N TRP A 160 10.82 -4.79 -18.91
CA TRP A 160 11.01 -3.86 -17.80
C TRP A 160 12.19 -2.91 -18.02
N ILE A 161 13.32 -3.43 -18.52
CA ILE A 161 14.50 -2.60 -18.87
C ILE A 161 14.14 -1.59 -19.97
N VAL A 162 13.41 -2.00 -21.01
CA VAL A 162 12.96 -1.10 -22.08
C VAL A 162 12.01 -0.03 -21.52
N TYR A 163 11.08 -0.40 -20.64
CA TYR A 163 10.16 0.55 -20.01
C TYR A 163 10.91 1.59 -19.16
N LYS A 164 11.90 1.16 -18.37
CA LYS A 164 12.76 2.03 -17.57
C LYS A 164 13.63 2.96 -18.41
N LEU A 165 14.18 2.47 -19.52
CA LEU A 165 14.97 3.28 -20.46
C LEU A 165 14.09 4.28 -21.24
N LYS A 166 12.84 3.92 -21.55
CA LYS A 166 11.88 4.82 -22.20
C LYS A 166 11.42 5.95 -21.27
N GLY A 167 11.22 5.66 -19.98
CA GLY A 167 11.00 6.70 -18.95
C GLY A 167 12.15 7.71 -18.83
N ARG A 168 13.41 7.25 -18.97
CA ARG A 168 14.58 8.15 -18.98
C ARG A 168 14.74 8.98 -20.26
N ARG A 169 14.15 8.59 -21.40
CA ARG A 169 14.16 9.41 -22.63
C ARG A 169 13.12 10.53 -22.59
N ASN A 170 11.94 10.29 -22.02
CA ASN A 170 10.93 11.35 -21.91
C ASN A 170 11.34 12.45 -20.92
N GLY A 171 11.98 12.10 -19.79
CA GLY A 171 12.49 13.11 -18.85
C GLY A 171 13.71 13.91 -19.36
N LYS A 172 14.34 13.52 -20.47
CA LYS A 172 15.46 14.25 -21.06
C LYS A 172 15.01 15.23 -22.17
N ASN A 173 13.77 15.12 -22.63
CA ASN A 173 13.20 16.05 -23.60
C ASN A 173 12.47 17.21 -22.92
N GLU A 174 11.91 17.02 -21.72
CA GLU A 174 11.32 18.12 -20.94
C GLU A 174 12.37 19.14 -20.47
N HIS A 175 13.63 18.73 -20.29
CA HIS A 175 14.70 19.64 -19.87
C HIS A 175 15.34 20.45 -21.01
N LYS A 176 14.92 20.27 -22.28
CA LYS A 176 15.46 21.03 -23.42
C LYS A 176 14.54 22.15 -23.91
N ASP A 177 13.27 22.13 -23.51
CA ASP A 177 12.30 23.12 -23.98
C ASP A 177 12.22 24.36 -23.06
N GLU A 178 12.83 24.33 -21.88
CA GLU A 178 12.86 25.49 -20.96
C GLU A 178 14.02 26.46 -21.21
N ASP A 179 15.06 26.08 -21.97
CA ASP A 179 16.28 26.90 -22.12
C ASP A 179 16.25 27.90 -23.31
N VAL A 180 15.16 27.97 -24.08
CA VAL A 180 15.06 28.86 -25.26
C VAL A 180 14.19 30.11 -25.00
N SER A 181 13.59 30.26 -23.82
CA SER A 181 12.69 31.39 -23.50
C SER A 181 13.33 32.52 -22.67
N GLY A 182 14.65 32.66 -22.71
CA GLY A 182 15.41 33.60 -21.88
C GLY A 182 16.13 34.73 -22.63
N HIS A 183 15.55 35.27 -23.70
CA HIS A 183 16.03 36.52 -24.30
C HIS A 183 14.86 37.46 -24.60
N LYS A 184 14.64 38.41 -23.69
CA LYS A 184 14.27 39.81 -23.97
C LYS A 184 14.40 40.64 -22.71
#